data_AF-A0A8H6N9V9-F1
#
_entry.id   AF-A0A8H6N9V9-F1
#
_cell.length_a   1.000
_cell.length_b   1.000
_cell.length_c   1.000
_cell.angle_alpha   90.00
_cell.angle_beta   90.00
_cell.angle_gamma   90.00
#
_symmetry.space_group_name_H-M   'P 1'
#
loop_
_entity.id
_entity.type
_entity.pdbx_description
1 polymer ?
#
loop_
_entity_poly.entity_id
_entity_poly.type
_entity_poly.pdbx_seq_one_letter_code
_entity_poly.pdbx_strand_id
1 'polypeptide(L)' 'MAKLLAQRSGQDVQCFAQDPIYSPQCIEYLQSRGFEILDGVRGFIEVDSTSLVFTASPNFPVKQVITDLARPAVIV' A
#
# COMPACT_ATOMS: atom_id res chain seq x y z
N MET A 1 11.02 -2.29 -6.98
CA MET A 1 11.28 -2.51 -5.54
C MET A 1 10.86 -3.91 -5.11
N ALA A 2 9.58 -4.30 -5.20
CA ALA A 2 9.11 -5.63 -4.78
C ALA A 2 9.90 -6.81 -5.35
N LYS A 3 10.17 -6.83 -6.67
CA LYS A 3 11.01 -7.86 -7.29
C LYS A 3 12.43 -7.93 -6.71
N LEU A 4 13.01 -6.78 -6.37
CA LEU A 4 14.35 -6.70 -5.77
C LEU A 4 14.31 -7.24 -4.33
N LEU A 5 13.28 -6.88 -3.56
CA LEU A 5 13.08 -7.40 -2.21
C LEU A 5 12.92 -8.91 -2.24
N ALA A 6 12.07 -9.44 -3.13
CA ALA A 6 11.86 -10.88 -3.29
C ALA A 6 13.14 -11.62 -3.69
N GLN A 7 13.94 -11.07 -4.61
CA GLN A 7 15.24 -11.63 -4.98
C GLN A 7 16.24 -11.67 -3.82
N ARG A 8 16.17 -10.70 -2.89
CA ARG A 8 17.08 -10.59 -1.75
C ARG A 8 16.63 -11.44 -0.56
N SER A 9 15.33 -11.53 -0.30
CA SER A 9 14.77 -12.29 0.82
C SER A 9 14.50 -13.76 0.47
N GLY A 10 14.34 -14.09 -0.80
CA GLY A 10 13.84 -15.40 -1.25
C GLY A 10 12.35 -15.61 -0.96
N GLN A 11 11.62 -14.56 -0.56
CA GLN A 11 10.20 -14.60 -0.25
C GLN A 11 9.43 -13.71 -1.21
N ASP A 12 8.28 -14.19 -1.69
CA ASP A 12 7.39 -13.36 -2.50
C ASP A 12 6.85 -12.18 -1.67
N VAL A 13 6.74 -11.03 -2.34
CA VAL A 13 6.26 -9.78 -1.73
C VAL A 13 4.91 -9.45 -2.33
N GLN A 14 3.85 -9.53 -1.53
CA GLN A 14 2.52 -9.09 -1.94
C GLN A 14 2.52 -7.57 -2.13
N CYS A 15 1.90 -7.13 -3.22
CA CYS A 15 1.91 -5.74 -3.63
C CYS A 15 0.48 -5.22 -3.75
N PHE A 16 0.15 -4.20 -2.98
CA PHE A 16 -1.12 -3.48 -3.07
C PHE A 16 -0.89 -2.08 -3.66
N ALA A 17 -1.88 -1.58 -4.40
CA ALA A 17 -1.91 -0.20 -4.84
C ALA A 17 -3.31 0.39 -4.67
N GLN A 18 -3.37 1.63 -4.21
CA GLN A 18 -4.61 2.38 -4.05
C GLN A 18 -4.38 3.82 -4.47
N ASP A 19 -5.22 4.31 -5.38
CA ASP A 19 -5.34 5.73 -5.70
C ASP A 19 -6.75 5.97 -6.30
N PRO A 20 -7.55 6.90 -5.75
CA PRO A 20 -8.89 7.21 -6.27
C PRO A 20 -8.90 7.73 -7.71
N ILE A 21 -7.80 8.28 -8.21
CA ILE A 21 -7.73 8.90 -9.54
C ILE A 21 -6.99 8.04 -10.58
N TYR A 22 -6.80 6.74 -10.32
CA TYR A 22 -6.27 5.85 -11.34
C TYR A 22 -7.17 5.79 -12.56
N SER A 23 -6.56 6.02 -13.73
CA SER A 23 -7.19 5.70 -15.01
C SER A 23 -7.30 4.17 -15.19
N PRO A 24 -8.20 3.68 -16.05
CA PRO A 24 -8.27 2.26 -16.41
C PRO A 24 -6.92 1.69 -16.87
N GLN A 25 -6.15 2.48 -17.62
CA GLN A 25 -4.83 2.11 -18.12
C GLN A 25 -3.81 1.95 -16.98
N CYS A 26 -3.88 2.81 -15.95
CA CYS A 26 -3.04 2.68 -14.76
C CYS A 26 -3.35 1.37 -14.01
N ILE A 27 -4.63 1.05 -13.85
CA ILE A 27 -5.08 -0.17 -13.19
C ILE A 27 -4.55 -1.41 -13.93
N GLU A 28 -4.76 -1.49 -15.24
CA GLU A 28 -4.30 -2.61 -16.07
C GLU A 28 -2.76 -2.75 -16.04
N TYR A 29 -2.04 -1.62 -16.09
CA TYR A 29 -0.58 -1.60 -16.00
C TYR A 29 -0.05 -2.12 -14.65
N LEU A 30 -0.72 -1.82 -13.54
CA LEU A 30 -0.34 -2.28 -12.20
C LEU A 30 -0.70 -3.76 -12.01
N GLN A 31 -1.89 -4.17 -12.43
CA GLN A 31 -2.34 -5.57 -12.35
C GLN A 31 -1.45 -6.52 -13.15
N SER A 32 -1.05 -6.13 -14.37
CA SER A 32 -0.08 -6.89 -15.17
C SER A 32 1.30 -7.04 -14.53
N ARG A 33 1.59 -6.29 -13.46
CA ARG A 33 2.82 -6.39 -12.65
C ARG A 33 2.62 -7.12 -11.33
N GLY A 34 1.43 -7.67 -11.08
CA GLY A 34 1.10 -8.42 -9.87
C GLY A 34 0.68 -7.54 -8.69
N PHE A 35 0.25 -6.30 -8.93
CA PHE A 35 -0.39 -5.50 -7.90
C PHE A 35 -1.88 -5.84 -7.79
N GLU A 36 -2.37 -6.01 -6.57
CA GLU A 36 -3.81 -5.97 -6.27
C GLU A 36 -4.23 -4.51 -6.08
N ILE A 37 -5.27 -4.08 -6.80
CA ILE A 37 -5.83 -2.74 -6.67
C ILE A 37 -6.89 -2.76 -5.58
N LEU A 38 -6.68 -1.92 -4.56
CA LEU A 38 -7.59 -1.77 -3.44
C LEU A 38 -8.43 -0.51 -3.59
N ASP A 39 -9.64 -0.56 -3.05
CA ASP A 39 -10.61 0.54 -3.08
C ASP A 39 -10.85 1.14 -1.69
N GLY A 40 -11.39 2.37 -1.69
CA GLY A 40 -11.79 3.08 -0.49
C GLY A 40 -10.65 3.30 0.51
N VAL A 41 -10.74 2.65 1.67
CA VAL A 41 -9.74 2.75 2.75
C VAL A 41 -8.98 1.44 2.98
N ARG A 42 -9.22 0.42 2.16
CA ARG A 42 -8.67 -0.93 2.40
C ARG A 42 -7.15 -0.92 2.43
N GLY A 43 -6.50 -0.10 1.61
CA GLY A 43 -5.04 0.02 1.62
C GLY A 43 -4.45 0.51 2.95
N PHE A 44 -5.21 1.22 3.78
CA PHE A 44 -4.76 1.57 5.14
C PHE A 44 -4.91 0.39 6.11
N ILE A 45 -5.94 -0.44 5.94
CA ILE A 45 -6.26 -1.58 6.81
C ILE A 45 -5.28 -2.73 6.61
N GLU A 46 -4.81 -2.95 5.37
CA GLU A 46 -3.83 -4.00 5.05
C GLU A 46 -2.41 -3.72 5.60
N VAL A 47 -2.15 -2.53 6.15
CA VAL A 47 -0.83 -2.18 6.67
C VAL A 47 -0.61 -2.75 8.06
N ASP A 48 0.48 -3.50 8.22
CA ASP A 48 0.91 -4.10 9.48
C ASP A 48 2.39 -3.80 9.80
N SER A 49 2.94 -4.47 10.83
CA SER A 49 4.33 -4.30 11.27
C SER A 49 5.39 -4.82 10.29
N THR A 50 4.98 -5.58 9.27
CA THR A 50 5.86 -6.14 8.23
C THR A 50 5.75 -5.39 6.91
N SER A 51 4.83 -4.43 6.83
CA SER A 51 4.50 -3.70 5.62
C SER A 51 5.48 -2.55 5.33
N LEU A 52 5.86 -2.40 4.06
CA LEU A 52 6.56 -1.21 3.55
C LEU A 52 5.57 -0.32 2.79
N VAL A 53 5.25 0.85 3.36
CA VAL A 53 4.38 1.84 2.70
C VAL A 53 5.20 2.78 1.84
N PHE A 54 4.90 2.83 0.54
CA PHE A 54 5.50 3.77 -0.41
C PHE A 54 4.45 4.77 -0.91
N THR A 55 4.76 6.07 -0.84
CA THR A 55 3.91 7.14 -1.39
C THR A 55 4.73 8.07 -2.26
N ALA A 56 4.18 8.48 -3.40
CA ALA A 56 4.83 9.40 -4.32
C ALA A 56 4.00 10.68 -4.43
N SER A 57 4.54 11.81 -3.94
CA SER A 57 3.87 13.11 -3.94
C SER A 57 2.42 13.08 -3.42
N PRO A 58 2.16 12.55 -2.21
CA PRO A 58 0.80 12.44 -1.69
C PRO A 58 0.18 13.82 -1.45
N ASN A 59 -1.08 13.97 -1.81
CA ASN A 59 -1.91 15.15 -1.49
C ASN A 59 -2.75 14.94 -0.21
N PHE A 60 -2.50 13.85 0.51
CA PHE A 60 -3.20 13.40 1.71
C PHE A 60 -2.18 12.94 2.77
N PRO A 61 -2.42 13.13 4.09
CA PRO A 61 -1.44 12.83 5.13
C PRO A 61 -1.34 11.32 5.45
N VAL A 62 -0.88 10.52 4.47
CA VAL A 62 -0.79 9.04 4.60
C VAL A 62 0.01 8.61 5.83
N LYS A 63 1.15 9.23 6.10
CA LYS A 63 1.99 8.89 7.26
C LYS A 63 1.25 9.12 8.59
N GLN A 64 0.48 10.19 8.70
CA GLN A 64 -0.27 10.48 9.92
C GLN A 64 -1.39 9.45 10.12
N VAL A 65 -2.15 9.15 9.07
CA VAL A 65 -3.23 8.15 9.13
C VAL A 65 -2.71 6.77 9.53
N ILE A 66 -1.61 6.31 8.94
CA ILE A 66 -1.00 5.02 9.31
C ILE A 66 -0.50 5.04 10.77
N THR A 67 0.09 6.14 11.22
CA THR A 67 0.57 6.26 12.61
C THR A 67 -0.59 6.24 13.60
N ASP A 68 -1.69 6.92 13.29
CA ASP A 68 -2.88 6.96 14.12
C ASP A 68 -3.59 5.59 14.15
N LEU A 69 -3.62 4.86 13.02
CA LEU A 69 -4.19 3.52 12.94
C LEU A 69 -3.36 2.46 13.69
N ALA A 70 -2.02 2.59 13.66
CA ALA A 70 -1.12 1.68 14.36
C ALA A 70 -1.05 1.95 15.88
N ARG A 71 -1.60 3.08 16.36
CA ARG A 71 -1.64 3.39 17.78
C ARG A 71 -2.61 2.43 18.48
N PRO A 72 -2.26 1.92 19.69
CA PRO A 72 -3.22 1.18 20.51
C PRO A 72 -4.52 1.97 20.65
N ALA A 73 -5.67 1.31 20.51
CA ALA A 73 -6.97 1.95 20.66
C ALA A 73 -7.11 2.52 22.09
N VAL A 74 -6.83 3.81 22.25
CA VAL A 74 -7.22 4.58 23.41
C VAL A 74 -8.48 5.32 23.00
N ILE A 75 -9.62 4.79 23.42
CA ILE A 75 -10.87 5.54 23.43
C ILE A 75 -10.78 6.43 24.68
N VAL A 76 -10.74 7.75 24.49
CA VAL A 76 -10.81 8.73 25.59
C VAL A 76 -12.27 9.06 25.86
#